data_AF-A0A1G4RVF3-F1
#
_entry.id   AF-A0A1G4RVF3-F1
#
_cell.length_a   1.000
_cell.length_b   1.000
_cell.length_c   1.000
_cell.angle_alpha   90.00
_cell.angle_beta   90.00
_cell.angle_gamma   90.00
#
_symmetry.space_group_name_H-M   'P 1'
#
loop_
_entity.id
_entity.type
_entity.pdbx_description
1 polymer ?
#
loop_
_entity_poly.entity_id
_entity_poly.type
_entity_poly.pdbx_seq_one_letter_code
_entity_poly.pdbx_strand_id
1 'polypeptide(L)'
;MTKAYQFFPYILYFIVSLALALCLALVWYMSPLGMGFAHWPQDHRDLLQHIYMMSYFIGIPAVLIAQIASPILFAFKKQRAAYWVPAVAIALFVACIAAILSNIG
;
A
#
# COMPACT_ATOMS: atom_id res chain seq x y z
N MET A 1 -1.14 28.17 -17.50
CA MET A 1 -0.13 27.25 -16.91
C MET A 1 0.15 26.13 -17.89
N THR A 2 1.38 26.09 -18.41
CA THR A 2 1.80 25.21 -19.51
C THR A 2 1.88 23.74 -19.07
N LYS A 3 1.35 22.82 -19.89
CA LYS A 3 1.25 21.37 -19.61
C LYS A 3 2.56 20.72 -19.12
N ALA A 4 3.71 21.25 -19.52
CA ALA A 4 5.03 20.78 -19.10
C ALA A 4 5.28 20.93 -17.58
N TYR A 5 4.75 21.97 -16.94
CA TYR A 5 4.98 22.24 -15.51
C TYR A 5 4.31 21.22 -14.58
N GLN A 6 3.28 20.52 -15.05
CA GLN A 6 2.59 19.51 -14.22
C GLN A 6 3.01 18.08 -14.51
N PHE A 7 3.80 17.86 -15.57
CA PHE A 7 4.26 16.54 -15.96
C PHE A 7 5.47 16.10 -15.12
N PHE A 8 6.47 16.98 -14.97
CA PHE A 8 7.65 16.71 -14.15
C PHE A 8 7.32 16.39 -12.67
N PRO A 9 6.51 17.19 -11.94
CA PRO A 9 6.17 16.86 -10.56
C PRO A 9 5.36 15.57 -10.44
N TYR A 10 4.52 15.26 -11.43
CA TYR A 10 3.76 14.01 -11.46
C TYR A 10 4.69 12.80 -11.63
N ILE A 11 5.67 12.87 -12.54
CA ILE A 11 6.64 11.78 -12.73
C ILE A 11 7.42 11.53 -11.44
N LEU A 12 7.94 12.60 -10.80
CA LEU A 12 8.67 12.46 -9.55
C LEU A 12 7.80 11.81 -8.48
N TYR A 13 6.56 12.29 -8.32
CA TYR A 13 5.57 11.70 -7.42
C TYR A 13 5.36 10.21 -7.72
N PHE A 14 5.11 9.86 -8.97
CA PHE A 14 4.85 8.49 -9.40
C PHE A 14 6.01 7.54 -9.12
N ILE A 15 7.25 7.97 -9.41
CA ILE A 15 8.45 7.17 -9.14
C ILE A 15 8.60 6.94 -7.63
N VAL A 16 8.44 7.98 -6.82
CA VAL A 16 8.55 7.88 -5.36
C VAL A 16 7.42 7.00 -4.79
N SER A 17 6.18 7.18 -5.24
CA SER A 17 5.04 6.38 -4.77
C SER A 17 5.18 4.92 -5.17
N LEU A 18 5.66 4.65 -6.38
CA LEU A 18 5.93 3.29 -6.88
C LEU A 18 7.05 2.62 -6.09
N ALA A 19 8.18 3.30 -5.87
CA ALA A 19 9.28 2.78 -5.08
C ALA A 19 8.82 2.45 -3.65
N LEU A 20 8.09 3.36 -3.01
CA LEU A 20 7.54 3.16 -1.67
C LEU A 20 6.56 1.97 -1.63
N ALA A 21 5.64 1.88 -2.59
CA ALA A 21 4.70 0.78 -2.73
C ALA A 21 5.41 -0.58 -2.88
N LEU A 22 6.44 -0.65 -3.74
CA LEU A 22 7.23 -1.86 -3.95
C LEU A 22 8.01 -2.26 -2.70
N CYS A 23 8.67 -1.31 -2.03
CA CYS A 23 9.38 -1.57 -0.78
C CYS A 23 8.44 -2.11 0.30
N LEU A 24 7.29 -1.46 0.50
CA LEU A 24 6.30 -1.91 1.48
C LEU A 24 5.75 -3.29 1.14
N ALA A 25 5.37 -3.52 -0.12
CA ALA A 25 4.87 -4.81 -0.56
C ALA A 25 5.92 -5.92 -0.39
N LEU A 26 7.17 -5.66 -0.75
CA LEU A 26 8.27 -6.62 -0.64
C LEU A 26 8.59 -6.95 0.82
N VAL A 27 8.76 -5.92 1.66
CA VAL A 27 9.03 -6.11 3.10
C VAL A 27 7.89 -6.88 3.76
N TRP A 28 6.64 -6.56 3.41
CA TRP A 28 5.49 -7.25 3.95
C TRP A 28 5.36 -8.69 3.43
N TYR A 29 5.65 -8.92 2.15
CA TYR A 29 5.65 -10.25 1.55
C TYR A 29 6.70 -11.17 2.20
N MET A 30 7.89 -10.64 2.50
CA MET A 30 8.96 -11.39 3.16
C MET A 30 8.81 -11.47 4.68
N SER A 31 7.74 -10.89 5.23
CA SER A 31 7.53 -10.81 6.67
C SER A 31 7.38 -12.20 7.30
N PRO A 32 8.18 -12.55 8.33
CA PRO A 32 8.05 -13.84 9.02
C PRO A 32 6.79 -13.94 9.88
N LEU A 33 5.96 -12.87 9.94
CA LEU A 33 4.76 -12.80 10.77
C LEU A 33 3.76 -13.92 10.46
N GLY A 34 3.64 -14.34 9.20
CA GLY A 34 2.83 -15.49 8.82
C GLY A 34 3.19 -16.80 9.54
N MET A 35 4.46 -16.97 9.93
CA MET A 35 4.92 -18.14 10.69
C MET A 35 4.81 -17.94 12.22
N GLY A 36 4.77 -16.68 12.68
CA GLY A 36 4.76 -16.32 14.10
C GLY A 36 3.39 -16.41 14.79
N PHE A 37 2.28 -16.44 14.04
CA PHE A 37 0.91 -16.46 14.58
C PHE A 37 0.63 -17.62 15.54
N ALA A 38 1.37 -18.74 15.45
CA ALA A 38 1.22 -19.88 16.35
C ALA A 38 1.54 -19.55 17.82
N HIS A 39 2.32 -18.49 18.07
CA HIS A 39 2.80 -18.11 19.41
C HIS A 39 2.05 -16.90 20.00
N TRP A 40 1.07 -16.30 19.30
CA TRP A 40 0.39 -15.09 19.77
C TRP A 40 -0.74 -15.34 20.77
N PRO A 41 -1.05 -14.42 21.69
CA PRO A 41 -2.16 -14.55 22.63
C PRO A 41 -3.49 -14.89 21.92
N GLN A 42 -4.24 -15.87 22.44
CA GLN A 42 -5.45 -16.39 21.79
C GLN A 42 -6.53 -15.33 21.55
N ASP A 43 -6.66 -14.35 22.45
CA ASP A 43 -7.77 -13.39 22.47
C ASP A 43 -7.85 -12.48 21.24
N HIS A 44 -6.74 -12.28 20.52
CA HIS A 44 -6.68 -11.44 19.31
C HIS A 44 -6.10 -12.15 18.09
N ARG A 45 -5.73 -13.43 18.21
CA ARG A 45 -5.02 -14.19 17.17
C ARG A 45 -5.82 -14.27 15.87
N ASP A 46 -7.09 -14.64 15.94
CA ASP A 46 -7.92 -14.87 14.74
C ASP A 46 -8.21 -13.58 13.96
N LEU A 47 -8.43 -12.48 14.68
CA LEU A 47 -8.64 -11.15 14.09
C LEU A 47 -7.36 -10.68 13.40
N LEU A 48 -6.22 -10.75 14.08
CA LEU A 48 -4.93 -10.31 13.51
C LEU A 48 -4.50 -11.20 12.33
N GLN A 49 -4.78 -12.49 12.39
CA GLN A 49 -4.56 -13.41 11.27
C GLN A 49 -5.43 -13.04 10.07
N HIS A 50 -6.70 -12.68 10.27
CA HIS A 50 -7.56 -12.18 9.20
C HIS A 50 -7.02 -10.87 8.61
N ILE A 51 -6.64 -9.90 9.44
CA ILE A 51 -6.07 -8.63 8.96
C ILE A 51 -4.78 -8.89 8.18
N TYR A 52 -3.95 -9.84 8.63
CA TYR A 52 -2.74 -10.25 7.91
C TYR A 52 -3.07 -10.87 6.56
N MET A 53 -3.97 -11.86 6.50
CA MET A 53 -4.39 -12.46 5.24
C MET A 53 -4.98 -11.42 4.28
N MET A 54 -5.84 -10.53 4.76
CA MET A 54 -6.41 -9.44 3.97
C MET A 54 -5.32 -8.51 3.44
N SER A 55 -4.37 -8.09 4.29
CA SER A 55 -3.26 -7.24 3.87
C SER A 55 -2.37 -7.93 2.83
N TYR A 56 -2.13 -9.23 2.97
CA TYR A 56 -1.25 -9.99 2.09
C TYR A 56 -1.91 -10.29 0.73
N PHE A 57 -3.11 -10.85 0.73
CA PHE A 57 -3.79 -11.28 -0.50
C PHE A 57 -4.54 -10.17 -1.22
N ILE A 58 -4.98 -9.13 -0.50
CA ILE A 58 -5.74 -8.02 -1.10
C ILE A 58 -4.94 -6.72 -1.04
N GLY A 59 -4.28 -6.44 0.09
CA GLY A 59 -3.51 -5.21 0.27
C GLY A 59 -2.34 -5.07 -0.72
N ILE A 60 -1.51 -6.11 -0.88
CA ILE A 60 -0.39 -6.10 -1.83
C ILE A 60 -0.88 -5.85 -3.27
N PRO A 61 -1.83 -6.65 -3.83
CA PRO A 61 -2.36 -6.37 -5.16
C PRO A 61 -3.01 -5.00 -5.28
N ALA A 62 -3.78 -4.56 -4.27
CA ALA A 62 -4.45 -3.26 -4.31
C ALA A 62 -3.47 -2.09 -4.40
N VAL A 63 -2.37 -2.12 -3.64
CA VAL A 63 -1.32 -1.10 -3.69
C VAL A 63 -0.65 -1.07 -5.07
N LEU A 64 -0.36 -2.23 -5.66
CA LEU A 64 0.25 -2.32 -7.00
C LEU A 64 -0.70 -1.86 -8.10
N ILE A 65 -1.97 -2.26 -8.04
CA ILE A 65 -3.01 -1.83 -8.99
C ILE A 65 -3.20 -0.31 -8.90
N ALA A 66 -3.15 0.28 -7.70
CA ALA A 66 -3.25 1.72 -7.51
C ALA A 66 -2.11 2.48 -8.21
N GLN A 67 -0.89 1.92 -8.23
CA GLN A 67 0.22 2.49 -9.00
C GLN A 67 -0.06 2.41 -10.51
N ILE A 68 -0.61 1.31 -11.02
CA ILE A 68 -0.96 1.17 -12.44
C ILE A 68 -2.12 2.11 -12.83
N ALA A 69 -3.10 2.30 -11.95
CA ALA A 69 -4.24 3.17 -12.17
C ALA A 69 -3.86 4.66 -12.23
N SER A 70 -2.81 5.07 -11.51
CA SER A 70 -2.34 6.45 -11.45
C SER A 70 -2.03 7.09 -12.83
N PRO A 71 -1.14 6.52 -13.67
CA PRO A 71 -0.84 7.07 -15.00
C PRO A 71 -2.05 7.05 -15.93
N ILE A 72 -2.94 6.06 -15.80
CA ILE A 72 -4.19 5.99 -16.55
C ILE A 72 -5.07 7.19 -16.17
N LEU A 73 -5.28 7.45 -14.87
CA LEU A 73 -6.07 8.58 -14.39
C LEU A 73 -5.46 9.94 -14.77
N PHE A 74 -4.14 10.03 -14.77
CA PHE A 74 -3.43 11.22 -15.21
C PHE A 74 -3.65 11.50 -16.71
N ALA A 75 -3.61 10.46 -17.55
CA ALA A 75 -3.89 10.56 -18.99
C ALA A 75 -5.33 11.00 -19.27
N PHE A 76 -6.30 10.54 -18.48
CA PHE A 76 -7.70 10.99 -18.55
C PHE A 76 -7.96 12.37 -17.91
N LYS A 77 -6.92 13.15 -17.60
CA LYS A 77 -7.00 14.48 -16.96
C LYS A 77 -7.65 14.47 -15.57
N LYS A 78 -7.80 13.29 -14.92
CA LYS A 78 -8.27 13.16 -13.54
C LYS A 78 -7.12 13.32 -12.56
N GLN A 79 -6.45 14.48 -12.60
CA GLN A 79 -5.20 14.72 -11.87
C GLN A 79 -5.33 14.46 -10.37
N ARG A 80 -6.40 14.97 -9.72
CA ARG A 80 -6.65 14.71 -8.29
C ARG A 80 -6.67 13.21 -8.00
N ALA A 81 -7.42 12.43 -8.76
CA ALA A 81 -7.50 10.99 -8.56
C ALA A 81 -6.16 10.27 -8.81
N ALA A 82 -5.36 10.73 -9.78
CA ALA A 82 -4.03 10.18 -10.04
C ALA A 82 -3.08 10.32 -8.84
N TYR A 83 -3.19 11.40 -8.05
CA TYR A 83 -2.45 11.53 -6.80
C TYR A 83 -3.10 10.75 -5.66
N TRP A 84 -4.41 10.92 -5.45
CA TRP A 84 -5.11 10.35 -4.29
C TRP A 84 -5.16 8.82 -4.27
N VAL A 85 -5.36 8.16 -5.41
CA VAL A 85 -5.50 6.70 -5.47
C VAL A 85 -4.27 5.96 -4.92
N PRO A 86 -3.04 6.21 -5.40
CA PRO A 86 -1.85 5.59 -4.83
C PRO A 86 -1.59 6.01 -3.37
N ALA A 87 -1.84 7.27 -3.01
CA ALA A 87 -1.64 7.76 -1.64
C ALA A 87 -2.56 7.04 -0.64
N VAL A 88 -3.85 6.90 -0.96
CA VAL A 88 -4.83 6.23 -0.10
C VAL A 88 -4.55 4.73 -0.03
N ALA A 89 -4.19 4.09 -1.13
CA ALA A 89 -3.84 2.67 -1.13
C ALA A 89 -2.64 2.39 -0.23
N ILE A 90 -1.58 3.20 -0.33
CA ILE A 90 -0.40 3.10 0.55
C ILE A 90 -0.80 3.37 2.01
N ALA A 91 -1.57 4.42 2.29
CA ALA A 91 -1.97 4.78 3.65
C ALA A 91 -2.79 3.66 4.31
N LEU A 92 -3.76 3.07 3.59
CA LEU A 92 -4.56 1.96 4.09
C LEU A 92 -3.70 0.71 4.31
N PHE A 93 -2.77 0.42 3.40
CA PHE A 93 -1.86 -0.71 3.55
C PHE A 93 -0.95 -0.56 4.78
N VAL A 94 -0.38 0.63 4.97
CA VAL A 94 0.42 0.96 6.15
C VAL A 94 -0.43 0.90 7.42
N ALA A 95 -1.69 1.36 7.40
CA ALA A 95 -2.59 1.26 8.55
C ALA A 95 -2.87 -0.20 8.94
N CYS A 96 -3.09 -1.09 7.96
CA CYS A 96 -3.24 -2.53 8.22
C CYS A 96 -1.97 -3.12 8.85
N ILE A 97 -0.79 -2.77 8.31
CA ILE A 97 0.50 -3.21 8.85
C ILE A 97 0.70 -2.71 10.28
N ALA A 98 0.46 -1.42 10.54
CA ALA A 98 0.62 -0.81 11.86
C ALA A 98 -0.36 -1.40 12.88
N ALA A 99 -1.60 -1.68 12.48
CA ALA A 99 -2.58 -2.37 13.32
C ALA A 99 -2.08 -3.76 13.74
N ILE A 100 -1.45 -4.51 12.82
CA ILE A 100 -0.85 -5.80 13.16
C ILE A 100 0.34 -5.60 14.10
N LEU A 101 1.32 -4.77 13.71
CA LEU A 101 2.57 -4.56 14.45
C LEU A 101 2.37 -4.03 15.87
N SER A 102 1.39 -3.16 16.09
CA SER A 102 1.06 -2.61 17.42
C SER A 102 0.54 -3.66 18.41
N ASN A 103 0.10 -4.83 17.93
CA ASN A 103 -0.41 -5.93 18.76
C ASN A 103 0.61 -7.08 18.90
N ILE A 104 1.86 -6.88 18.46
CA ILE A 104 2.96 -7.87 18.56
C ILE A 104 3.79 -7.64 19.84
N GLY A 105 3.40 -6.70 20.70
CA GLY A 105 4.07 -6.38 21.97
C GLY A 105 3.66 -7.31 23.10
#